data_AF-A0A924YIY3-F1
#
_entry.id   AF-A0A924YIY3-F1
#
_cell.length_a   1.000
_cell.length_b   1.000
_cell.length_c   1.000
_cell.angle_alpha   90.00
_cell.angle_beta   90.00
_cell.angle_gamma   90.00
#
_symmetry.space_group_name_H-M   'P 1'
#
loop_
_entity.id
_entity.type
_entity.pdbx_description
1 polymer ?
#
loop_
_entity_poly.entity_id
_entity_poly.type
_entity_poly.pdbx_seq_one_letter_code
_entity_poly.pdbx_strand_id
1 'polypeptide(L)'
;MIIGRLRFVVLGLCVLCSSLSHGSGRATADDQVPSRELHVVCVYEGSTRTGAAIHGERATVSVERPGKSVVLFLGACSDHSVTWEVLIGKDTKLESVILGGQKKQAVKELPEGTKLVEAFGRDQNALMGDYKVTAAQTRRLIRQLVDRTEL
;
A
#
# COMPACT_ATOMS: atom_id res chain seq x y z
N MET A 1 26.47 -19.60 -5.10
CA MET A 1 25.05 -19.21 -5.22
C MET A 1 24.86 -17.92 -4.44
N ILE A 2 24.90 -16.77 -5.12
CA ILE A 2 24.89 -15.44 -4.48
C ILE A 2 23.45 -14.95 -4.45
N ILE A 3 22.84 -14.92 -3.27
CA ILE A 3 21.48 -14.40 -3.07
C ILE A 3 21.58 -12.86 -3.04
N GLY A 4 21.35 -12.23 -4.19
CA GLY A 4 21.23 -10.79 -4.30
C GLY A 4 19.93 -10.31 -3.69
N ARG A 5 19.97 -9.80 -2.45
CA ARG A 5 18.88 -9.03 -1.85
C ARG A 5 18.72 -7.71 -2.62
N LEU A 6 17.74 -7.66 -3.53
CA LEU A 6 17.38 -6.42 -4.21
C LEU A 6 16.37 -5.66 -3.34
N ARG A 7 16.87 -4.66 -2.60
CA ARG A 7 16.03 -3.69 -1.89
C ARG A 7 15.46 -2.71 -2.90
N PHE A 8 14.18 -2.87 -3.28
CA PHE A 8 13.48 -1.80 -3.97
C PHE A 8 13.03 -0.77 -2.93
N VAL A 9 13.77 0.33 -2.83
CA VAL A 9 13.25 1.57 -2.27
C VAL A 9 12.37 2.18 -3.35
N VAL A 10 11.06 1.89 -3.32
CA VAL A 10 10.11 2.64 -4.14
C VAL A 10 9.90 4.00 -3.47
N LEU A 11 10.57 5.01 -4.02
CA LEU A 11 10.31 6.42 -3.74
C LEU A 11 8.88 6.75 -4.20
N GLY A 12 8.00 6.94 -3.24
CA GLY A 12 6.62 7.36 -3.47
C GLY A 12 5.90 7.71 -2.18
N LEU A 13 6.64 8.29 -1.22
CA LEU A 13 6.09 8.73 0.05
C LEU A 13 5.31 10.03 -0.17
N CYS A 14 4.03 9.93 -0.55
CA CYS A 14 3.11 11.06 -0.44
C CYS A 14 2.52 11.04 0.98
N VAL A 15 3.31 11.48 1.97
CA VAL A 15 2.81 11.71 3.33
C VAL A 15 1.96 12.97 3.28
N LEU A 16 0.64 12.81 3.30
CA LEU A 16 -0.27 13.87 3.68
C LEU A 16 -0.24 13.97 5.21
N CYS A 17 0.66 14.80 5.72
CA CYS A 17 0.69 15.17 7.14
C CYS A 17 -0.43 16.17 7.40
N SER A 18 -1.60 15.70 7.81
CA SER A 18 -2.66 16.55 8.37
C SER A 18 -2.37 16.82 9.84
N SER A 19 -1.38 17.67 10.17
CA SER A 19 -1.17 18.13 11.55
C SER A 19 -1.65 19.57 11.71
N LEU A 20 -2.93 19.73 12.07
CA LEU A 20 -3.43 20.94 12.73
C LEU A 20 -3.22 20.74 14.24
N SER A 21 -2.15 21.31 14.80
CA SER A 21 -1.99 21.44 16.26
C SER A 21 -2.08 22.90 16.66
N HIS A 22 -3.18 23.26 17.32
CA HIS A 22 -3.28 24.40 18.23
C HIS A 22 -3.72 23.85 19.58
N GLY A 23 -2.84 23.91 20.58
CA GLY A 23 -3.20 23.51 21.94
C GLY A 23 -2.00 23.13 22.80
N SER A 24 -1.42 24.13 23.45
CA SER A 24 -0.47 23.95 24.57
C SER A 24 -1.20 23.36 25.78
N GLY A 25 -0.79 22.17 26.25
CA GLY A 25 -1.29 21.61 27.51
C GLY A 25 -0.73 20.23 27.86
N ARG A 26 0.22 20.20 28.81
CA ARG A 26 0.48 19.15 29.83
C ARG A 26 0.34 17.67 29.40
N ALA A 27 1.47 17.02 29.15
CA ALA A 27 1.58 15.59 28.91
C ALA A 27 1.10 14.76 30.12
N THR A 28 -0.11 14.23 30.04
CA THR A 28 -0.48 12.95 30.67
C THR A 28 0.01 11.82 29.76
N ALA A 29 0.30 10.65 30.34
CA ALA A 29 0.56 9.41 29.60
C ALA A 29 -0.71 9.04 28.81
N ASP A 30 -0.89 9.72 27.68
CA ASP A 30 -2.08 9.70 26.85
C ASP A 30 -1.84 8.69 25.74
N ASP A 31 -2.73 7.70 25.73
CA ASP A 31 -3.10 6.78 24.68
C ASP A 31 -2.70 7.30 23.28
N GLN A 32 -1.44 7.10 22.90
CA GLN A 32 -0.95 7.49 21.58
C GLN A 32 -1.54 6.49 20.60
N VAL A 33 -2.76 6.75 20.15
CA VAL A 33 -3.33 6.12 18.95
C VAL A 33 -2.22 6.17 17.90
N PRO A 34 -1.69 5.02 17.45
CA PRO A 34 -0.60 5.01 16.49
C PRO A 34 -1.00 5.88 15.32
N SER A 35 -0.19 6.90 15.03
CA SER A 35 -0.45 7.78 13.89
C SER A 35 -0.60 6.91 12.65
N ARG A 36 -1.74 7.07 12.00
CA ARG A 36 -2.20 6.20 10.93
C ARG A 36 -1.70 6.72 9.59
N GLU A 37 -1.26 5.83 8.71
CA GLU A 37 -0.68 6.17 7.42
C GLU A 37 -1.30 5.35 6.29
N LEU A 38 -1.63 6.02 5.18
CA LEU A 38 -1.97 5.36 3.92
C LEU A 38 -0.75 5.33 3.00
N HIS A 39 -0.41 4.13 2.54
CA HIS A 39 0.64 3.90 1.55
C HIS A 39 0.00 3.37 0.28
N VAL A 40 0.31 3.99 -0.86
CA VAL A 40 -0.26 3.62 -2.17
C VAL A 40 0.88 3.12 -3.07
N VAL A 41 0.84 1.84 -3.41
CA VAL A 41 1.82 1.21 -4.31
C VAL A 41 1.10 0.72 -5.55
N CYS A 42 1.55 1.20 -6.71
CA CYS A 42 1.05 0.75 -8.01
C CYS A 42 2.22 0.25 -8.86
N VAL A 43 2.06 -0.90 -9.49
CA VAL A 43 3.03 -1.46 -10.45
C VAL A 43 2.41 -1.55 -11.83
N TYR A 44 3.23 -1.51 -12.88
CA TYR A 44 2.76 -1.84 -14.22
C TYR A 44 2.45 -3.35 -14.31
N GLU A 45 3.42 -4.18 -13.94
CA GLU A 45 3.31 -5.63 -13.79
C GLU A 45 4.13 -6.11 -12.58
N GLY A 46 3.98 -7.39 -12.20
CA GLY A 46 4.82 -7.98 -11.17
C GLY A 46 6.27 -8.20 -11.63
N SER A 47 7.13 -8.52 -10.68
CA SER A 47 8.56 -8.72 -10.84
C SER A 47 8.96 -10.18 -10.62
N THR A 48 8.72 -11.05 -11.60
CA THR A 48 9.42 -12.34 -11.68
C THR A 48 10.68 -12.16 -12.52
N ARG A 49 11.84 -12.59 -12.03
CA ARG A 49 13.05 -12.55 -12.86
C ARG A 49 13.13 -13.79 -13.72
N THR A 50 13.11 -13.62 -15.04
CA THR A 50 13.36 -14.69 -16.00
C THR A 50 14.57 -14.31 -16.84
N GLY A 51 15.73 -14.89 -16.53
CA GLY A 51 17.00 -14.46 -17.13
C GLY A 51 17.33 -13.01 -16.77
N ALA A 52 17.49 -12.15 -17.79
CA ALA A 52 17.76 -10.72 -17.64
C ALA A 52 16.51 -9.83 -17.58
N ALA A 53 15.32 -10.38 -17.88
CA ALA A 53 14.08 -9.64 -17.87
C ALA A 53 13.41 -9.69 -16.48
N ILE A 54 12.72 -8.60 -16.13
CA ILE A 54 11.85 -8.52 -14.95
C ILE A 54 10.44 -8.35 -15.48
N HIS A 55 9.62 -9.40 -15.34
CA HIS A 55 8.21 -9.44 -15.75
C HIS A 55 7.48 -10.47 -14.91
N GLY A 56 6.16 -10.43 -14.77
CA GLY A 56 5.41 -11.56 -14.21
C GLY A 56 4.31 -11.21 -13.23
N GLU A 57 3.80 -12.25 -12.58
CA GLU A 57 2.54 -12.19 -11.82
C GLU A 57 2.74 -11.98 -10.31
N ARG A 58 3.96 -11.64 -9.85
CA ARG A 58 4.29 -11.58 -8.42
C ARG A 58 5.01 -10.31 -8.05
N ALA A 59 4.65 -9.66 -6.96
CA ALA A 59 5.36 -8.50 -6.43
C ALA A 59 5.56 -8.63 -4.93
N THR A 60 6.66 -8.07 -4.42
CA THR A 60 6.94 -8.01 -2.98
C THR A 60 7.00 -6.57 -2.53
N VAL A 61 6.30 -6.25 -1.44
CA VAL A 61 6.32 -4.93 -0.80
C VAL A 61 6.77 -5.10 0.66
N SER A 62 7.77 -4.33 1.06
CA SER A 62 8.23 -4.25 2.45
C SER A 62 7.78 -2.94 3.09
N VAL A 63 7.15 -3.03 4.26
CA VAL A 63 6.66 -1.87 5.02
C VAL A 63 7.37 -1.83 6.36
N GLU A 64 8.22 -0.82 6.57
CA GLU A 64 8.97 -0.62 7.81
C GLU A 64 8.57 0.73 8.42
N ARG A 65 7.51 0.73 9.23
CA ARG A 65 6.94 1.93 9.88
C ARG A 65 6.75 1.68 11.39
N PRO A 66 7.84 1.63 12.18
CA PRO A 66 7.76 1.37 13.62
C PRO A 66 6.87 2.40 14.35
N GLY A 67 5.98 1.91 15.21
CA GLY A 67 5.05 2.74 15.98
C GLY A 67 3.87 3.30 15.17
N LYS A 68 3.67 2.85 13.93
CA LYS A 68 2.59 3.32 13.04
C LYS A 68 1.58 2.23 12.73
N SER A 69 0.34 2.68 12.54
CA SER A 69 -0.74 1.90 11.93
C SER A 69 -0.77 2.17 10.43
N VAL A 70 -0.69 1.14 9.59
CA VAL A 70 -0.58 1.28 8.13
C VAL A 70 -1.80 0.68 7.44
N VAL A 71 -2.38 1.46 6.53
CA VAL A 71 -3.26 0.99 5.46
C VAL A 71 -2.46 0.97 4.16
N LEU A 72 -2.48 -0.17 3.46
CA LEU A 72 -1.73 -0.37 2.23
C LEU A 72 -2.69 -0.56 1.05
N PHE A 73 -2.63 0.32 0.06
CA PHE A 73 -3.24 0.09 -1.25
C PHE A 73 -2.22 -0.52 -2.21
N LEU A 74 -2.59 -1.63 -2.85
CA LEU A 74 -1.78 -2.36 -3.83
C LEU A 74 -2.53 -2.44 -5.15
N GLY A 75 -2.00 -1.83 -6.20
CA GLY A 75 -2.61 -1.81 -7.53
C GLY A 75 -1.68 -2.28 -8.64
N ALA A 76 -2.24 -2.86 -9.70
CA ALA A 76 -1.54 -3.15 -10.94
C ALA A 76 -2.27 -2.52 -12.15
N CYS A 77 -1.54 -2.29 -13.26
CA CYS A 77 -2.12 -1.78 -14.50
C CYS A 77 -3.17 -2.73 -15.12
N SER A 78 -3.92 -2.20 -16.10
CA SER A 78 -5.17 -2.73 -16.66
C SER A 78 -5.17 -4.21 -17.04
N ASP A 79 -4.02 -4.76 -17.43
CA ASP A 79 -3.95 -6.08 -18.07
C ASP A 79 -3.23 -7.13 -17.22
N HIS A 80 -2.82 -6.80 -15.99
CA HIS A 80 -2.01 -7.68 -15.16
C HIS A 80 -2.69 -8.07 -13.84
N SER A 81 -2.75 -9.39 -13.61
CA SER A 81 -3.04 -9.97 -12.29
C SER A 81 -1.74 -10.09 -11.51
N VAL A 82 -1.67 -9.54 -10.30
CA VAL A 82 -0.47 -9.63 -9.43
C VAL A 82 -0.82 -10.27 -8.10
N THR A 83 0.02 -11.23 -7.69
CA THR A 83 0.05 -11.84 -6.37
C THR A 83 1.11 -11.13 -5.52
N TRP A 84 0.66 -10.47 -4.46
CA TRP A 84 1.48 -9.66 -3.59
C TRP A 84 2.00 -10.47 -2.40
N GLU A 85 3.26 -10.24 -2.06
CA GLU A 85 3.88 -10.66 -0.81
C GLU A 85 4.17 -9.41 0.02
N VAL A 86 3.59 -9.33 1.22
CA VAL A 86 3.72 -8.17 2.09
C VAL A 86 4.62 -8.54 3.26
N LEU A 87 5.77 -7.88 3.35
CA LEU A 87 6.73 -8.05 4.43
C LEU A 87 6.59 -6.88 5.41
N ILE A 88 6.23 -7.18 6.66
CA ILE A 88 6.01 -6.16 7.69
C ILE A 88 7.20 -6.12 8.65
N GLY A 89 7.75 -4.92 8.81
CA GLY A 89 8.84 -4.64 9.74
C GLY A 89 8.38 -4.69 11.20
N LYS A 90 9.34 -4.81 12.11
CA LYS A 90 9.08 -4.82 13.55
C LYS A 90 8.32 -3.56 13.99
N ASP A 91 7.42 -3.73 14.95
CA ASP A 91 6.62 -2.66 15.57
C ASP A 91 5.75 -1.86 14.57
N THR A 92 5.54 -2.39 13.36
CA THR A 92 4.61 -1.84 12.36
C THR A 92 3.29 -2.60 12.45
N LYS A 93 2.16 -1.89 12.63
CA LYS A 93 0.84 -2.52 12.62
C LYS A 93 0.21 -2.37 11.23
N LEU A 94 0.07 -3.48 10.51
CA LEU A 94 -0.69 -3.49 9.26
C LEU A 94 -2.18 -3.65 9.59
N GLU A 95 -2.98 -2.61 9.32
CA GLU A 95 -4.42 -2.64 9.62
C GLU A 95 -5.23 -3.23 8.48
N SER A 96 -4.91 -2.82 7.25
CA SER A 96 -5.62 -3.31 6.08
C SER A 96 -4.78 -3.28 4.82
N VAL A 97 -5.12 -4.18 3.90
CA VAL A 97 -4.62 -4.22 2.52
C VAL A 97 -5.80 -4.06 1.59
N ILE A 98 -5.75 -3.05 0.73
CA ILE A 98 -6.75 -2.77 -0.30
C ILE A 98 -6.14 -3.14 -1.65
N LEU A 99 -6.69 -4.17 -2.28
CA LEU A 99 -6.24 -4.63 -3.59
C LEU A 99 -7.04 -3.93 -4.69
N GLY A 100 -6.38 -3.10 -5.49
CA GLY A 100 -6.97 -2.35 -6.60
C GLY A 100 -6.45 -2.75 -7.99
N GLY A 101 -6.99 -2.13 -9.03
CA GLY A 101 -6.65 -2.42 -10.43
C GLY A 101 -7.80 -3.12 -11.19
N GLN A 102 -7.65 -3.31 -12.50
CA GLN A 102 -8.74 -3.84 -13.34
C GLN A 102 -8.86 -5.37 -13.32
N LYS A 103 -7.75 -6.06 -13.08
CA LYS A 103 -7.71 -7.53 -13.01
C LYS A 103 -7.68 -8.00 -11.57
N LYS A 104 -8.06 -9.26 -11.36
CA LYS A 104 -7.98 -9.91 -10.06
C LYS A 104 -6.56 -9.80 -9.50
N GLN A 105 -6.48 -9.30 -8.28
CA GLN A 105 -5.23 -9.28 -7.53
C GLN A 105 -5.33 -10.33 -6.42
N ALA A 106 -4.19 -10.77 -5.93
CA ALA A 106 -4.12 -11.66 -4.77
C ALA A 106 -3.06 -11.16 -3.81
N VAL A 107 -3.19 -11.49 -2.54
CA VAL A 107 -2.11 -11.39 -1.56
C VAL A 107 -1.89 -12.78 -1.00
N LYS A 108 -0.65 -13.13 -0.64
CA LYS A 108 -0.34 -14.41 -0.02
C LYS A 108 -0.92 -14.50 1.40
N GLU A 109 -0.06 -14.40 2.39
CA GLU A 109 -0.41 -14.43 3.80
C GLU A 109 -0.35 -13.01 4.35
N LEU A 110 -1.24 -12.70 5.28
CA LEU A 110 -1.26 -11.44 6.00
C LEU A 110 -1.14 -11.72 7.50
N PRO A 111 -0.54 -10.80 8.27
CA PRO A 111 -0.57 -10.87 9.73
C PRO A 111 -2.01 -11.00 10.24
N GLU A 112 -2.18 -11.74 11.33
CA GLU A 112 -3.48 -11.91 11.99
C GLU A 112 -4.12 -10.55 12.32
N GLY A 113 -5.43 -10.45 12.13
CA GLY A 113 -6.17 -9.21 12.34
C GLY A 113 -6.06 -8.17 11.21
N THR A 114 -5.25 -8.42 10.17
CA THR A 114 -5.23 -7.54 8.98
C THR A 114 -6.50 -7.72 8.16
N LYS A 115 -7.20 -6.63 7.86
CA LYS A 115 -8.36 -6.65 6.96
C LYS A 115 -7.92 -6.66 5.49
N LEU A 116 -8.39 -7.64 4.73
CA LEU A 116 -8.23 -7.65 3.27
C LEU A 116 -9.48 -7.05 2.61
N VAL A 117 -9.29 -6.08 1.72
CA VAL A 117 -10.35 -5.44 0.94
C VAL A 117 -10.07 -5.65 -0.54
N GLU A 118 -10.94 -6.38 -1.22
CA GLU A 118 -10.90 -6.53 -2.67
C GLU A 118 -11.63 -5.34 -3.30
N ALA A 119 -10.87 -4.47 -3.98
CA ALA A 119 -11.34 -3.30 -4.70
C ALA A 119 -10.81 -3.31 -6.15
N PHE A 120 -10.61 -4.50 -6.73
CA PHE A 120 -10.21 -4.68 -8.12
C PHE A 120 -11.40 -5.09 -8.98
N GLY A 121 -11.28 -4.93 -10.30
CA GLY A 121 -12.31 -5.32 -11.26
C GLY A 121 -12.90 -4.13 -12.01
N ARG A 122 -14.15 -4.28 -12.46
CA ARG A 122 -14.90 -3.26 -13.22
C ARG A 122 -16.22 -2.86 -12.57
N ASP A 123 -16.44 -3.27 -11.33
CA ASP A 123 -17.63 -2.88 -10.59
C ASP A 123 -17.48 -1.47 -9.97
N GLN A 124 -18.56 -0.98 -9.36
CA GLN A 124 -18.62 0.33 -8.72
C GLN A 124 -17.72 0.48 -7.49
N ASN A 125 -17.22 -0.63 -6.93
CA ASN A 125 -16.34 -0.63 -5.77
C ASN A 125 -14.86 -0.59 -6.17
N ALA A 126 -14.56 -0.86 -7.45
CA ALA A 126 -13.22 -0.93 -7.99
C ALA A 126 -12.46 0.40 -7.88
N LEU A 127 -11.24 0.31 -7.38
CA LEU A 127 -10.29 1.40 -7.24
C LEU A 127 -9.17 1.21 -8.24
N MET A 128 -9.10 2.12 -9.20
CA MET A 128 -8.11 2.08 -10.26
C MET A 128 -6.81 2.72 -9.79
N GLY A 129 -5.77 1.90 -9.65
CA GLY A 129 -4.39 2.35 -9.57
C GLY A 129 -3.86 2.72 -10.95
N ASP A 130 -3.22 3.88 -11.05
CA ASP A 130 -2.35 4.22 -12.18
C ASP A 130 -0.94 4.42 -11.64
N TYR A 131 0.04 3.79 -12.28
CA TYR A 131 1.46 3.92 -11.93
C TYR A 131 1.99 5.34 -12.20
N LYS A 132 1.29 6.13 -13.02
CA LYS A 132 1.64 7.54 -13.27
C LYS A 132 1.10 8.44 -12.16
N VAL A 133 1.93 8.67 -11.14
CA VAL A 133 1.64 9.45 -9.92
C VAL A 133 1.02 10.84 -10.17
N THR A 134 1.31 11.49 -11.30
CA THR A 134 0.82 12.84 -11.62
C THR A 134 -0.54 12.87 -12.33
N ALA A 135 -1.08 11.72 -12.72
CA ALA A 135 -2.35 11.63 -13.42
C ALA A 135 -3.53 12.08 -12.54
N ALA A 136 -4.55 12.68 -13.15
CA ALA A 136 -5.79 13.03 -12.44
C ALA A 136 -6.47 11.81 -11.80
N GLN A 137 -6.29 10.62 -12.40
CA GLN A 137 -6.77 9.35 -11.89
C GLN A 137 -6.14 9.00 -10.54
N THR A 138 -4.83 9.18 -10.36
CA THR A 138 -4.15 8.92 -9.08
C THR A 138 -4.65 9.86 -7.98
N ARG A 139 -4.86 11.15 -8.29
CA ARG A 139 -5.45 12.09 -7.31
C ARG A 139 -6.87 11.69 -6.90
N ARG A 140 -7.68 11.21 -7.85
CA ARG A 140 -9.03 10.70 -7.58
C ARG A 140 -8.98 9.47 -6.68
N LEU A 141 -8.09 8.52 -6.99
CA LEU A 141 -7.86 7.34 -6.18
C LEU A 141 -7.50 7.71 -4.73
N ILE A 142 -6.53 8.61 -4.54
CA ILE A 142 -6.09 9.01 -3.21
C ILE A 142 -7.27 9.57 -2.41
N ARG A 143 -8.11 10.43 -3.00
CA ARG A 143 -9.32 10.95 -2.32
C ARG A 143 -10.28 9.84 -1.93
N GLN A 144 -10.58 8.92 -2.84
CA GLN A 144 -11.45 7.78 -2.55
C GLN A 144 -10.88 6.87 -1.45
N LEU A 145 -9.57 6.73 -1.38
CA LEU A 145 -8.91 5.97 -0.32
C LEU A 145 -9.00 6.69 1.02
N VAL A 146 -8.75 8.00 1.05
CA VAL A 146 -8.90 8.82 2.27
C VAL A 146 -10.32 8.71 2.82
N ASP A 147 -11.33 8.89 1.97
CA ASP A 147 -12.76 8.76 2.36
C ASP A 147 -13.09 7.37 2.93
N ARG A 148 -12.50 6.30 2.38
CA ARG A 148 -12.74 4.91 2.80
C ARG A 148 -11.94 4.49 4.02
N THR A 149 -10.89 5.22 4.33
CA THR A 149 -9.95 4.87 5.39
C THR A 149 -10.04 5.80 6.58
N GLU A 150 -10.89 6.83 6.56
CA GLU A 150 -11.08 7.77 7.68
C GLU A 150 -9.76 8.42 8.11
N LEU A 151 -8.96 8.83 7.11
CA LEU A 151 -7.67 9.52 7.26
C LEU A 151 -7.77 11.04 7.02
#